data_AF-A0A0L0CFA4-F1
#
_entry.id   AF-A0A0L0CFA4-F1
#
_cell.length_a   1.000
_cell.length_b   1.000
_cell.length_c   1.000
_cell.angle_alpha   90.00
_cell.angle_beta   90.00
_cell.angle_gamma   90.00
#
_symmetry.space_group_name_H-M   'P 1'
#
loop_
_entity.id
_entity.type
_entity.pdbx_description
1 polymer ?
#
loop_
_entity_poly.entity_id
_entity_poly.type
_entity_poly.pdbx_seq_one_letter_code
_entity_poly.pdbx_strand_id
1 'polypeptide(L)'
;MKRSKWSLSSTQHSILSWSLMTILLLNNGPQLSYGHGPTTFMPALECYDKYNKPQKCMPEFINAAYQLQIEATNTCGEQGENHFCVQTMNSNYKNCEFCRWEDHNPSYLTDLHDPQNPSWWQSETMYEGIQHPNHVNLTLHLRKSFDITYVRLLFRSPRPESFAIYKRTCESCPWIPYQYYSATCRDTYALPDSRAIRKGEGEAHALCTSEYSDISPLRDGEIAFSTLEGRPSGINFERSTELQEWVTATDIRITLDRLNTFGDELFGDAQVLRSYFYAISDIAVGARCKCNGHASKCVPSTGMNGERRLVCECRHNTDGPDCDKCLPLYNDVKWKRATSTEVNECK
;
A
#
# COMPACT_ATOMS: atom_id res chain seq x y z
N MET A 1 -5.63 33.56 -78.20
CA MET A 1 -6.49 34.58 -78.85
C MET A 1 -7.69 33.89 -79.49
N LYS A 2 -8.92 34.29 -79.09
CA LYS A 2 -10.24 34.05 -79.74
C LYS A 2 -10.75 32.58 -79.76
N ARG A 3 -12.02 32.24 -79.51
CA ARG A 3 -13.20 32.95 -79.01
C ARG A 3 -14.33 31.91 -78.79
N SER A 4 -15.08 32.05 -77.69
CA SER A 4 -16.54 31.95 -77.54
C SER A 4 -17.41 30.80 -78.12
N LYS A 5 -18.04 30.07 -77.18
CA LYS A 5 -19.49 29.88 -76.87
C LYS A 5 -20.54 29.36 -77.90
N TRP A 6 -21.53 28.66 -77.28
CA TRP A 6 -22.95 28.35 -77.65
C TRP A 6 -23.18 26.98 -78.35
N SER A 7 -24.20 26.13 -78.08
CA SER A 7 -25.31 26.08 -77.10
C SER A 7 -26.20 24.82 -77.28
N LEU A 8 -26.98 24.45 -76.25
CA LEU A 8 -28.34 23.82 -76.25
C LEU A 8 -28.54 22.32 -76.58
N SER A 9 -28.95 21.52 -75.58
CA SER A 9 -30.35 21.05 -75.34
C SER A 9 -30.35 19.97 -74.23
N SER A 10 -31.00 20.17 -73.08
CA SER A 10 -32.36 19.76 -72.70
C SER A 10 -32.57 18.25 -72.50
N THR A 11 -32.63 17.80 -71.25
CA THR A 11 -33.77 17.00 -70.72
C THR A 11 -33.73 16.95 -69.19
N GLN A 12 -34.90 17.16 -68.59
CA GLN A 12 -35.19 17.26 -67.15
C GLN A 12 -35.20 15.87 -66.48
N HIS A 13 -34.85 15.80 -65.18
CA HIS A 13 -35.76 15.33 -64.13
C HIS A 13 -35.22 15.55 -62.70
N SER A 14 -36.13 16.00 -61.83
CA SER A 14 -36.25 15.80 -60.36
C SER A 14 -35.18 16.32 -59.38
N ILE A 15 -35.40 17.56 -58.94
CA ILE A 15 -35.61 18.03 -57.54
C ILE A 15 -35.13 17.09 -56.41
N LEU A 16 -34.20 17.58 -55.57
CA LEU A 16 -34.37 17.70 -54.10
C LEU A 16 -33.31 18.65 -53.50
N SER A 17 -33.83 19.60 -52.73
CA SER A 17 -33.17 20.74 -52.09
C SER A 17 -32.19 20.32 -50.99
N TRP A 18 -30.96 20.84 -51.02
CA TRP A 18 -30.03 20.79 -49.88
C TRP A 18 -30.00 22.18 -49.23
N SER A 19 -30.61 22.29 -48.05
CA SER A 19 -30.49 23.45 -47.17
C SER A 19 -29.26 23.28 -46.29
N LEU A 20 -28.42 24.32 -46.23
CA LEU A 20 -27.27 24.46 -45.35
C LEU A 20 -27.68 24.37 -43.88
N MET A 21 -26.94 23.57 -43.09
CA MET A 21 -26.85 23.76 -41.65
C MET A 21 -25.38 23.74 -41.25
N THR A 22 -24.91 24.89 -40.83
CA THR A 22 -23.56 25.18 -40.34
C THR A 22 -23.39 24.52 -38.97
N ILE A 23 -22.44 23.59 -38.83
CA ILE A 23 -21.99 23.08 -37.52
C ILE A 23 -20.54 23.54 -37.32
N LEU A 24 -20.36 24.45 -36.35
CA LEU A 24 -19.09 24.81 -35.75
C LEU A 24 -18.56 23.59 -34.98
N LEU A 25 -17.52 22.93 -35.49
CA LEU A 25 -16.70 22.03 -34.69
C LEU A 25 -15.48 22.80 -34.20
N LEU A 26 -15.54 23.18 -32.92
CA LEU A 26 -14.42 23.74 -32.18
C LEU A 26 -13.34 22.67 -31.98
N ASN A 27 -12.13 23.12 -32.24
CA ASN A 27 -10.84 22.51 -32.03
C ASN A 27 -10.67 22.11 -30.55
N ASN A 28 -10.53 20.82 -30.23
CA ASN A 28 -10.09 20.36 -28.92
C ASN A 28 -9.00 19.30 -29.11
N GLY A 29 -7.74 19.75 -29.01
CA GLY A 29 -6.61 18.85 -28.78
C GLY A 29 -6.71 18.21 -27.39
N PRO A 30 -6.03 17.08 -27.14
CA PRO A 30 -6.08 16.41 -25.85
C PRO A 30 -5.42 17.30 -24.80
N GLN A 31 -6.24 17.85 -23.90
CA GLN A 31 -5.76 18.51 -22.69
C GLN A 31 -5.26 17.43 -21.72
N LEU A 32 -3.97 17.49 -21.39
CA LEU A 32 -3.38 16.81 -20.23
C LEU A 32 -4.09 17.28 -18.96
N SER A 33 -5.02 16.46 -18.46
CA SER A 33 -5.58 16.63 -17.12
C SER A 33 -4.56 16.17 -16.10
N TYR A 34 -3.94 17.13 -15.41
CA TYR A 34 -3.26 16.92 -14.13
C TYR A 34 -4.27 16.31 -13.15
N GLY A 35 -4.19 14.99 -12.95
CA GLY A 35 -4.96 14.30 -11.92
C GLY A 35 -4.35 14.58 -10.54
N HIS A 36 -4.81 15.64 -9.88
CA HIS A 36 -4.84 15.63 -8.42
C HIS A 36 -5.91 14.62 -8.00
N GLY A 37 -5.48 13.39 -7.71
CA GLY A 37 -6.35 12.41 -7.05
C GLY A 37 -6.77 12.95 -5.68
N PRO A 38 -8.05 12.87 -5.30
CA PRO A 38 -8.45 13.15 -3.94
C PRO A 38 -8.08 11.94 -3.09
N THR A 39 -6.94 11.98 -2.40
CA THR A 39 -6.83 11.26 -1.13
C THR A 39 -7.91 11.84 -0.23
N THR A 40 -9.05 11.15 -0.18
CA THR A 40 -10.19 11.56 0.64
C THR A 40 -9.77 11.30 2.08
N PHE A 41 -9.15 12.28 2.73
CA PHE A 41 -8.95 12.25 4.17
C PHE A 41 -10.34 12.24 4.80
N MET A 42 -10.86 11.05 5.09
CA MET A 42 -12.14 10.90 5.76
C MET A 42 -11.96 11.41 7.19
N PRO A 43 -12.63 12.51 7.57
CA PRO A 43 -12.44 13.15 8.87
C PRO A 43 -12.88 12.22 10.00
N ALA A 44 -12.47 12.55 11.23
CA ALA A 44 -12.93 11.86 12.41
C ALA A 44 -14.45 11.93 12.51
N LEU A 45 -15.07 10.84 13.01
CA LEU A 45 -16.47 10.84 13.39
C LEU A 45 -16.57 11.13 14.88
N GLU A 46 -17.33 12.15 15.28
CA GLU A 46 -17.57 12.47 16.68
C GLU A 46 -18.46 11.43 17.38
N CYS A 47 -18.20 11.18 18.67
CA CYS A 47 -18.88 10.12 19.43
C CYS A 47 -20.30 10.49 19.88
N TYR A 48 -20.64 11.78 19.84
CA TYR A 48 -21.97 12.25 20.22
C TYR A 48 -22.53 13.15 19.13
N ASP A 49 -23.82 13.03 18.86
CA ASP A 49 -24.50 13.92 17.90
C ASP A 49 -24.74 15.32 18.52
N LYS A 50 -25.31 16.23 17.73
CA LYS A 50 -25.65 17.60 18.18
C LYS A 50 -26.66 17.66 19.33
N TYR A 51 -27.34 16.56 19.63
CA TYR A 51 -28.28 16.40 20.75
C TYR A 51 -27.68 15.61 21.91
N ASN A 52 -26.37 15.38 21.89
CA ASN A 52 -25.62 14.60 22.87
C ASN A 52 -26.08 13.13 22.97
N LYS A 53 -26.63 12.56 21.88
CA LYS A 53 -26.89 11.12 21.79
C LYS A 53 -25.63 10.39 21.34
N PRO A 54 -25.30 9.25 21.96
CA PRO A 54 -24.15 8.46 21.56
C PRO A 54 -24.33 7.98 20.11
N GLN A 55 -23.24 7.93 19.35
CA GLN A 55 -23.15 7.40 17.99
C GLN A 55 -21.79 6.76 17.77
N LYS A 56 -21.66 5.83 16.81
CA LYS A 56 -20.36 5.25 16.47
C LYS A 56 -19.39 6.36 16.04
N CYS A 57 -18.19 6.36 16.62
CA CYS A 57 -17.11 7.25 16.26
C CYS A 57 -15.85 6.50 15.87
N MET A 58 -15.03 7.08 14.99
CA MET A 58 -13.79 6.48 14.55
C MET A 58 -12.72 7.56 14.36
N PRO A 59 -11.45 7.25 14.68
CA PRO A 59 -10.33 8.15 14.40
C PRO A 59 -10.16 8.43 12.91
N GLU A 60 -9.45 9.51 12.60
CA GLU A 60 -9.07 9.86 11.23
C GLU A 60 -8.29 8.74 10.53
N PHE A 61 -8.42 8.70 9.21
CA PHE A 61 -7.60 7.83 8.37
C PHE A 61 -6.23 8.47 8.15
N ILE A 62 -5.16 7.73 8.44
CA ILE A 62 -3.78 8.23 8.39
C ILE A 62 -2.85 7.23 7.68
N ASN A 63 -1.67 7.69 7.28
CA ASN A 63 -0.53 6.81 7.05
C ASN A 63 0.11 6.50 8.42
N ALA A 64 -0.13 5.29 8.94
CA ALA A 64 0.39 4.86 10.24
C ALA A 64 1.91 4.62 10.23
N ALA A 65 2.54 4.51 9.07
CA ALA A 65 4.00 4.33 8.95
C ALA A 65 4.79 5.64 9.01
N TYR A 66 4.14 6.78 8.70
CA TYR A 66 4.83 8.06 8.53
C TYR A 66 5.65 8.46 9.78
N GLN A 67 6.92 8.81 9.56
CA GLN A 67 7.90 9.17 10.59
C GLN A 67 8.19 8.08 11.64
N LEU A 68 7.80 6.83 11.39
CA LEU A 68 8.20 5.70 12.23
C LEU A 68 9.51 5.10 11.74
N GLN A 69 10.39 4.76 12.69
CA GLN A 69 11.62 4.05 12.36
C GLN A 69 11.30 2.63 11.91
N ILE A 70 11.90 2.21 10.80
CA ILE A 70 11.84 0.84 10.28
C ILE A 70 13.15 0.15 10.57
N GLU A 71 13.06 -1.08 11.09
CA GLU A 71 14.20 -1.94 11.32
C GLU A 71 14.45 -2.79 10.06
N ALA A 72 15.60 -2.58 9.42
CA ALA A 72 16.05 -3.38 8.28
C ALA A 72 17.12 -4.39 8.73
N THR A 73 17.07 -5.62 8.25
CA THR A 73 18.12 -6.62 8.51
C THR A 73 19.36 -6.44 7.65
N ASN A 74 19.29 -5.60 6.63
CA ASN A 74 20.38 -5.29 5.72
C ASN A 74 20.19 -3.87 5.17
N THR A 75 21.26 -3.08 5.14
CA THR A 75 21.30 -1.76 4.50
C THR A 75 22.68 -1.61 3.89
N CYS A 76 22.77 -1.09 2.66
CA CYS A 76 24.07 -0.83 2.05
C CYS A 76 24.86 0.22 2.86
N GLY A 77 26.19 0.12 2.86
CA GLY A 77 27.04 1.07 3.57
C GLY A 77 27.30 0.74 5.06
N GLU A 78 26.53 -0.18 5.66
CA GLU A 78 26.69 -0.53 7.09
C GLU A 78 27.99 -1.30 7.39
N GLN A 79 28.39 -2.21 6.50
CA GLN A 79 29.60 -3.03 6.66
C GLN A 79 30.83 -2.47 5.92
N GLY A 80 30.69 -1.30 5.28
CA GLY A 80 31.70 -0.67 4.45
C GLY A 80 31.12 -0.09 3.17
N GLU A 81 31.95 0.54 2.34
CA GLU A 81 31.51 1.07 1.05
C GLU A 81 31.00 -0.05 0.14
N ASN A 82 29.74 0.03 -0.28
CA ASN A 82 29.10 -0.94 -1.15
C ASN A 82 29.03 -0.37 -2.58
N HIS A 83 29.55 -1.10 -3.57
CA HIS A 83 29.56 -0.65 -4.96
C HIS A 83 28.35 -1.24 -5.71
N PHE A 84 27.47 -0.39 -6.22
CA PHE A 84 26.25 -0.80 -6.91
C PHE A 84 26.14 -0.14 -8.30
N CYS A 85 25.39 -0.76 -9.20
CA CYS A 85 25.22 -0.28 -10.57
C CYS A 85 23.74 -0.15 -10.91
N VAL A 86 23.30 1.01 -11.36
CA VAL A 86 21.89 1.20 -11.67
C VAL A 86 21.54 0.61 -13.02
N GLN A 87 20.50 -0.23 -13.05
CA GLN A 87 20.02 -0.84 -14.28
C GLN A 87 19.31 0.20 -15.14
N THR A 88 19.78 0.40 -16.38
CA THR A 88 19.18 1.29 -17.37
C THR A 88 18.76 0.49 -18.59
N MET A 89 17.73 0.95 -19.30
CA MET A 89 17.27 0.34 -20.57
C MET A 89 18.35 0.38 -21.68
N ASN A 90 19.37 1.23 -21.55
CA ASN A 90 20.51 1.30 -22.45
C ASN A 90 21.68 0.48 -21.89
N SER A 91 21.83 -0.75 -22.40
CA SER A 91 22.85 -1.73 -22.02
C SER A 91 24.31 -1.25 -22.08
N ASN A 92 24.60 -0.14 -22.78
CA ASN A 92 25.96 0.36 -22.98
C ASN A 92 26.49 1.23 -21.84
N TYR A 93 25.65 1.67 -20.89
CA TYR A 93 26.08 2.52 -19.77
C TYR A 93 25.42 2.09 -18.46
N LYS A 94 26.06 1.15 -17.74
CA LYS A 94 25.78 0.92 -16.32
C LYS A 94 26.46 2.03 -15.52
N ASN A 95 25.68 2.98 -15.00
CA ASN A 95 26.21 3.98 -14.07
C ASN A 95 26.39 3.30 -12.72
N CYS A 96 27.63 3.22 -12.24
CA CYS A 96 27.94 2.59 -10.97
C CYS A 96 28.39 3.65 -9.95
N GLU A 97 27.93 3.48 -8.72
CA GLU A 97 28.08 4.42 -7.62
C GLU A 97 28.46 3.64 -6.34
N PHE A 98 28.85 4.37 -5.30
CA PHE A 98 29.18 3.79 -4.01
C PHE A 98 28.15 4.23 -2.99
N CYS A 99 27.55 3.28 -2.29
CA CYS A 99 26.72 3.50 -1.12
C CYS A 99 27.61 3.47 0.13
N ARG A 100 27.60 4.56 0.89
CA ARG A 100 28.33 4.75 2.15
C ARG A 100 27.35 4.72 3.32
N TRP A 101 27.92 4.73 4.53
CA TRP A 101 27.16 4.84 5.78
C TRP A 101 26.16 6.00 5.71
N GLU A 102 24.88 5.73 5.96
CA GLU A 102 23.75 6.67 5.97
C GLU A 102 23.28 7.22 4.61
N ASP A 103 23.87 6.82 3.48
CA ASP A 103 23.44 7.30 2.16
C ASP A 103 22.00 6.86 1.82
N HIS A 104 21.60 5.66 2.25
CA HIS A 104 20.29 5.05 1.97
C HIS A 104 19.68 4.39 3.22
N ASN A 105 19.59 5.15 4.32
CA ASN A 105 19.10 4.68 5.62
C ASN A 105 17.61 4.23 5.57
N PRO A 106 17.21 3.19 6.33
CA PRO A 106 15.79 2.79 6.49
C PRO A 106 14.82 3.91 6.87
N SER A 107 15.29 5.02 7.47
CA SER A 107 14.46 6.19 7.76
C SER A 107 13.82 6.80 6.51
N TYR A 108 14.42 6.63 5.33
CA TYR A 108 13.88 7.08 4.04
C TYR A 108 12.71 6.24 3.53
N LEU A 109 12.30 5.20 4.25
CA LEU A 109 11.11 4.43 3.89
C LEU A 109 9.81 5.11 4.34
N THR A 110 9.88 6.05 5.29
CA THR A 110 8.68 6.63 5.94
C THR A 110 8.76 8.14 6.11
N ASP A 111 9.72 8.78 5.46
CA ASP A 111 9.84 10.22 5.41
C ASP A 111 8.78 10.84 4.48
N LEU A 112 8.88 12.15 4.25
CA LEU A 112 7.98 12.82 3.31
C LEU A 112 8.46 12.54 1.88
N HIS A 113 7.75 11.66 1.19
CA HIS A 113 8.06 11.33 -0.20
C HIS A 113 7.90 12.54 -1.14
N ASP A 114 8.98 12.95 -1.80
CA ASP A 114 9.01 13.95 -2.89
C ASP A 114 9.27 13.25 -4.23
N PRO A 115 8.28 13.19 -5.16
CA PRO A 115 8.46 12.59 -6.48
C PRO A 115 9.55 13.24 -7.35
N GLN A 116 9.90 14.51 -7.09
CA GLN A 116 10.94 15.20 -7.86
C GLN A 116 12.34 14.84 -7.37
N ASN A 117 12.50 14.64 -6.05
CA ASN A 117 13.76 14.28 -5.41
C ASN A 117 13.53 13.11 -4.43
N PRO A 118 13.30 11.90 -4.94
CA PRO A 118 12.99 10.77 -4.07
C PRO A 118 14.21 10.39 -3.23
N SER A 119 14.01 10.30 -1.93
CA SER A 119 14.84 9.51 -1.02
C SER A 119 14.46 8.02 -1.15
N TRP A 120 15.38 7.13 -0.80
CA TRP A 120 15.10 5.69 -0.75
C TRP A 120 16.05 4.98 0.21
N TRP A 121 15.57 3.88 0.79
CA TRP A 121 16.41 2.88 1.42
C TRP A 121 16.90 1.87 0.38
N GLN A 122 18.08 1.30 0.60
CA GLN A 122 18.70 0.33 -0.31
C GLN A 122 19.40 -0.80 0.47
N SER A 123 19.19 -2.03 0.02
CA SER A 123 19.96 -3.20 0.47
C SER A 123 21.35 -3.25 -0.18
N GLU A 124 22.23 -4.09 0.33
CA GLU A 124 23.40 -4.53 -0.42
C GLU A 124 22.99 -5.28 -1.70
N THR A 125 23.96 -5.57 -2.56
CA THR A 125 23.70 -6.16 -3.87
C THR A 125 23.75 -7.69 -3.84
N MET A 126 23.36 -8.31 -4.95
CA MET A 126 23.51 -9.75 -5.16
C MET A 126 24.98 -10.20 -5.06
N TYR A 127 25.95 -9.31 -5.31
CA TYR A 127 27.37 -9.61 -5.14
C TYR A 127 27.72 -9.90 -3.67
N GLU A 128 27.08 -9.22 -2.73
CA GLU A 128 27.22 -9.46 -1.28
C GLU A 128 26.32 -10.61 -0.79
N GLY A 129 25.59 -11.27 -1.69
CA GLY A 129 24.75 -12.43 -1.36
C GLY A 129 23.30 -12.08 -1.07
N ILE A 130 22.83 -10.87 -1.40
CA ILE A 130 21.40 -10.53 -1.39
C ILE A 130 20.72 -11.18 -2.59
N GLN A 131 20.33 -12.45 -2.43
CA GLN A 131 19.49 -13.23 -3.34
C GLN A 131 19.02 -14.49 -2.61
N HIS A 132 17.90 -15.06 -3.06
CA HIS A 132 17.40 -16.35 -2.59
C HIS A 132 18.52 -17.41 -2.52
N PRO A 133 18.70 -18.11 -1.39
CA PRO A 133 17.76 -18.26 -0.27
C PRO A 133 17.87 -17.19 0.85
N ASN A 134 18.78 -16.23 0.73
CA ASN A 134 18.85 -15.11 1.66
C ASN A 134 17.68 -14.15 1.41
N HIS A 135 17.21 -13.50 2.47
CA HIS A 135 16.10 -12.57 2.44
C HIS A 135 16.41 -11.33 3.29
N VAL A 136 15.73 -10.23 3.00
CA VAL A 136 15.82 -8.99 3.78
C VAL A 136 14.47 -8.70 4.44
N ASN A 137 14.48 -8.47 5.75
CA ASN A 137 13.29 -8.09 6.50
C ASN A 137 13.28 -6.59 6.79
N LEU A 138 12.14 -5.95 6.54
CA LEU A 138 11.83 -4.59 6.95
C LEU A 138 10.68 -4.66 7.97
N THR A 139 10.94 -4.28 9.20
CA THR A 139 9.99 -4.41 10.32
C THR A 139 9.54 -3.02 10.80
N LEU A 140 8.24 -2.80 10.77
CA LEU A 140 7.58 -1.57 11.20
C LEU A 140 6.76 -1.82 12.47
N HIS A 141 7.14 -1.13 13.55
CA HIS A 141 6.48 -1.18 14.84
C HIS A 141 5.48 -0.03 14.99
N LEU A 142 4.18 -0.30 14.88
CA LEU A 142 3.14 0.74 14.96
C LEU A 142 2.85 1.19 16.41
N ARG A 143 3.27 0.38 17.41
CA ARG A 143 3.15 0.66 18.86
C ARG A 143 1.73 0.97 19.35
N LYS A 144 0.74 0.53 18.57
CA LYS A 144 -0.70 0.60 18.82
C LYS A 144 -1.40 -0.31 17.82
N SER A 145 -2.53 -0.90 18.19
CA SER A 145 -3.39 -1.62 17.25
C SER A 145 -4.04 -0.66 16.26
N PHE A 146 -3.94 -1.00 14.98
CA PHE A 146 -4.60 -0.30 13.88
C PHE A 146 -5.52 -1.26 13.10
N ASP A 147 -6.62 -0.72 12.60
CA ASP A 147 -7.43 -1.36 11.55
C ASP A 147 -6.81 -0.93 10.20
N ILE A 148 -6.02 -1.83 9.60
CA ILE A 148 -5.27 -1.57 8.36
C ILE A 148 -6.18 -1.72 7.15
N THR A 149 -6.22 -0.70 6.29
CA THR A 149 -6.94 -0.75 5.02
C THR A 149 -6.02 -1.20 3.88
N TYR A 150 -4.80 -0.67 3.82
CA TYR A 150 -3.82 -1.09 2.82
C TYR A 150 -2.38 -0.94 3.31
N VAL A 151 -1.48 -1.68 2.65
CA VAL A 151 -0.02 -1.48 2.71
C VAL A 151 0.46 -1.20 1.29
N ARG A 152 1.14 -0.07 1.07
CA ARG A 152 1.65 0.36 -0.22
C ARG A 152 3.17 0.46 -0.17
N LEU A 153 3.83 -0.07 -1.20
CA LEU A 153 5.27 -0.03 -1.39
C LEU A 153 5.58 0.63 -2.73
N LEU A 154 6.48 1.60 -2.73
CA LEU A 154 6.99 2.23 -3.94
C LEU A 154 8.47 1.88 -4.11
N PHE A 155 8.79 1.06 -5.10
CA PHE A 155 10.15 0.60 -5.34
C PHE A 155 10.94 1.59 -6.18
N ARG A 156 12.20 1.81 -5.81
CA ARG A 156 13.20 2.51 -6.63
C ARG A 156 13.93 1.56 -7.57
N SER A 157 14.17 0.32 -7.12
CA SER A 157 14.64 -0.80 -7.93
C SER A 157 13.47 -1.45 -8.68
N PRO A 158 13.70 -2.46 -9.54
CA PRO A 158 12.65 -3.38 -9.94
C PRO A 158 12.03 -4.05 -8.71
N ARG A 159 10.75 -4.43 -8.82
CA ARG A 159 10.05 -5.17 -7.76
C ARG A 159 10.65 -6.57 -7.61
N PRO A 160 10.61 -7.16 -6.40
CA PRO A 160 11.04 -8.54 -6.17
C PRO A 160 10.27 -9.53 -7.03
N GLU A 161 10.90 -10.65 -7.40
CA GLU A 161 10.17 -11.79 -7.99
C GLU A 161 9.26 -12.40 -6.93
N SER A 162 9.80 -12.58 -5.71
CA SER A 162 9.06 -13.09 -4.56
C SER A 162 9.29 -12.23 -3.32
N PHE A 163 8.20 -11.89 -2.64
CA PHE A 163 8.24 -11.25 -1.32
C PHE A 163 6.91 -11.50 -0.58
N ALA A 164 6.93 -11.25 0.72
CA ALA A 164 5.78 -11.47 1.59
C ALA A 164 5.56 -10.30 2.55
N ILE A 165 4.29 -10.03 2.87
CA ILE A 165 3.88 -9.11 3.92
C ILE A 165 3.33 -9.95 5.07
N TYR A 166 3.84 -9.72 6.27
CA TYR A 166 3.40 -10.32 7.52
C TYR A 166 2.86 -9.24 8.44
N LYS A 167 2.02 -9.66 9.39
CA LYS A 167 1.54 -8.81 10.48
C LYS A 167 1.63 -9.51 11.83
N ARG A 168 1.55 -8.74 12.90
CA ARG A 168 1.24 -9.23 14.25
C ARG A 168 0.05 -8.48 14.79
N THR A 169 -0.70 -9.12 15.68
CA THR A 169 -1.84 -8.50 16.39
C THR A 169 -1.48 -8.10 17.83
N CYS A 170 -0.28 -8.46 18.30
CA CYS A 170 0.30 -8.02 19.55
C CYS A 170 1.84 -8.16 19.52
N GLU A 171 2.55 -7.43 20.38
CA GLU A 171 4.02 -7.36 20.40
C GLU A 171 4.72 -8.71 20.64
N SER A 172 4.05 -9.68 21.28
CA SER A 172 4.58 -11.02 21.55
C SER A 172 3.92 -12.11 20.70
N CYS A 173 2.92 -11.77 19.88
CA CYS A 173 2.19 -12.72 19.05
C CYS A 173 3.06 -13.31 17.93
N PRO A 174 2.77 -14.48 17.35
CA PRO A 174 3.49 -14.94 16.16
C PRO A 174 3.28 -14.00 14.97
N TRP A 175 4.22 -14.00 14.02
CA TRP A 175 4.03 -13.37 12.72
C TRP A 175 3.02 -14.17 11.90
N ILE A 176 1.98 -13.50 11.43
CA ILE A 176 0.91 -14.07 10.62
C ILE A 176 1.11 -13.59 9.18
N PRO A 177 1.10 -14.48 8.17
CA PRO A 177 1.12 -14.08 6.78
C PRO A 177 -0.07 -13.18 6.45
N TYR A 178 0.20 -12.06 5.80
CA TYR A 178 -0.81 -11.09 5.38
C TYR A 178 -1.08 -11.21 3.87
N GLN A 179 -0.01 -11.25 3.07
CA GLN A 179 -0.08 -11.39 1.61
C GLN A 179 1.25 -11.93 1.06
N TYR A 180 1.18 -12.77 0.03
CA TYR A 180 2.32 -13.24 -0.74
C TYR A 180 2.27 -12.73 -2.18
N TYR A 181 3.45 -12.41 -2.71
CA TYR A 181 3.64 -12.11 -4.11
C TYR A 181 4.78 -12.95 -4.65
N SER A 182 4.53 -13.71 -5.72
CA SER A 182 5.52 -14.58 -6.34
C SER A 182 5.10 -14.93 -7.76
N ALA A 183 6.02 -14.94 -8.73
CA ALA A 183 5.74 -15.50 -10.05
C ALA A 183 5.62 -17.03 -9.97
N THR A 184 6.12 -17.63 -8.89
CA THR A 184 6.17 -19.07 -8.63
C THR A 184 5.50 -19.42 -7.29
N CYS A 185 4.30 -18.87 -7.02
CA CYS A 185 3.55 -19.05 -5.76
C CYS A 185 3.54 -20.50 -5.21
N ARG A 186 3.35 -21.48 -6.09
CA ARG A 186 3.29 -22.89 -5.70
C ARG A 186 4.64 -23.44 -5.24
N ASP A 187 5.72 -23.03 -5.88
CA ASP A 187 7.06 -23.53 -5.58
C ASP A 187 7.69 -22.77 -4.41
N THR A 188 7.45 -21.46 -4.33
CA THR A 188 8.05 -20.58 -3.32
C THR A 188 7.28 -20.61 -1.99
N TYR A 189 5.94 -20.56 -2.01
CA TYR A 189 5.12 -20.47 -0.79
C TYR A 189 4.14 -21.63 -0.61
N ALA A 190 4.18 -22.66 -1.46
CA ALA A 190 3.25 -23.78 -1.43
C ALA A 190 1.76 -23.36 -1.54
N LEU A 191 1.48 -22.22 -2.17
CA LEU A 191 0.14 -21.67 -2.33
C LEU A 191 -0.26 -21.61 -3.82
N PRO A 192 -1.55 -21.77 -4.14
CA PRO A 192 -2.03 -21.50 -5.50
C PRO A 192 -1.94 -20.00 -5.80
N ASP A 193 -1.70 -19.66 -7.07
CA ASP A 193 -1.89 -18.30 -7.55
C ASP A 193 -3.39 -17.96 -7.54
N SER A 194 -3.79 -17.03 -6.67
CA SER A 194 -5.16 -16.62 -6.44
C SER A 194 -5.26 -15.24 -5.83
N ARG A 195 -6.24 -14.46 -6.30
CA ARG A 195 -6.53 -13.10 -5.81
C ARG A 195 -7.80 -12.99 -4.96
N ALA A 196 -8.52 -14.09 -4.75
CA ALA A 196 -9.77 -14.06 -4.00
C ALA A 196 -9.97 -15.34 -3.19
N ILE A 197 -10.65 -15.20 -2.04
CA ILE A 197 -11.04 -16.32 -1.20
C ILE A 197 -12.11 -17.14 -1.92
N ARG A 198 -11.98 -18.47 -1.89
CA ARG A 198 -12.97 -19.35 -2.50
C ARG A 198 -14.19 -19.46 -1.60
N LYS A 199 -15.36 -19.72 -2.20
CA LYS A 199 -16.59 -19.89 -1.43
C LYS A 199 -16.46 -21.08 -0.46
N GLY A 200 -16.74 -20.83 0.82
CA GLY A 200 -16.71 -21.85 1.87
C GLY A 200 -15.37 -22.04 2.57
N GLU A 201 -14.33 -21.30 2.17
CA GLU A 201 -13.07 -21.21 2.90
C GLU A 201 -13.14 -20.08 3.94
N GLY A 202 -12.31 -20.15 4.99
CA GLY A 202 -12.17 -19.06 5.96
C GLY A 202 -11.59 -17.81 5.28
N GLU A 203 -12.03 -16.63 5.69
CA GLU A 203 -11.62 -15.37 5.08
C GLU A 203 -10.43 -14.71 5.79
N ALA A 204 -9.83 -15.30 6.83
CA ALA A 204 -8.66 -14.75 7.54
C ALA A 204 -7.33 -15.49 7.23
N HIS A 205 -7.04 -15.73 5.95
CA HIS A 205 -5.73 -16.22 5.51
C HIS A 205 -5.14 -15.40 4.35
N ALA A 206 -3.81 -15.47 4.23
CA ALA A 206 -3.07 -14.86 3.12
C ALA A 206 -3.32 -15.59 1.80
N LEU A 207 -3.24 -14.84 0.72
CA LEU A 207 -3.27 -15.33 -0.65
C LEU A 207 -1.89 -15.13 -1.28
N CYS A 208 -1.67 -15.76 -2.44
CA CYS A 208 -0.47 -15.53 -3.25
C CYS A 208 -0.88 -15.15 -4.67
N THR A 209 -0.26 -14.11 -5.24
CA THR A 209 -0.54 -13.66 -6.61
C THR A 209 0.75 -13.27 -7.33
N SER A 210 0.80 -13.51 -8.65
CA SER A 210 1.94 -13.14 -9.50
C SER A 210 1.85 -11.73 -10.10
N GLU A 211 0.74 -11.01 -9.89
CA GLU A 211 0.42 -9.72 -10.54
C GLU A 211 1.52 -8.64 -10.42
N TYR A 212 2.27 -8.63 -9.32
CA TYR A 212 3.33 -7.65 -9.05
C TYR A 212 4.74 -8.23 -9.05
N SER A 213 4.89 -9.46 -9.53
CA SER A 213 6.16 -10.18 -9.56
C SER A 213 6.92 -10.03 -10.88
N ASP A 214 6.36 -9.34 -11.87
CA ASP A 214 7.09 -9.00 -13.10
C ASP A 214 8.13 -7.90 -12.84
N ILE A 215 9.29 -8.02 -13.50
CA ILE A 215 10.44 -7.11 -13.37
C ILE A 215 10.12 -5.69 -13.86
N SER A 216 9.16 -5.55 -14.78
CA SER A 216 8.70 -4.25 -15.26
C SER A 216 7.70 -3.62 -14.28
N PRO A 217 7.80 -2.32 -13.95
CA PRO A 217 8.83 -1.38 -14.41
C PRO A 217 10.13 -1.51 -13.62
N LEU A 218 11.26 -1.12 -14.22
CA LEU A 218 12.57 -1.17 -13.55
C LEU A 218 12.75 -0.11 -12.45
N ARG A 219 11.88 0.89 -12.41
CA ARG A 219 11.86 1.94 -11.40
C ARG A 219 10.43 2.36 -11.14
N ASP A 220 10.22 2.90 -9.94
CA ASP A 220 8.95 3.49 -9.50
C ASP A 220 7.79 2.48 -9.62
N GLY A 221 8.11 1.20 -9.40
CA GLY A 221 7.16 0.10 -9.37
C GLY A 221 6.34 0.16 -8.10
N GLU A 222 5.03 0.35 -8.24
CA GLU A 222 4.12 0.45 -7.11
C GLU A 222 3.42 -0.89 -6.85
N ILE A 223 3.25 -1.20 -5.56
CA ILE A 223 2.44 -2.31 -5.08
C ILE A 223 1.48 -1.79 -4.02
N ALA A 224 0.21 -2.16 -4.14
CA ALA A 224 -0.80 -1.86 -3.13
C ALA A 224 -1.50 -3.16 -2.71
N PHE A 225 -1.31 -3.54 -1.45
CA PHE A 225 -2.04 -4.63 -0.81
C PHE A 225 -3.26 -4.05 -0.09
N SER A 226 -4.47 -4.39 -0.56
CA SER A 226 -5.74 -4.05 0.11
C SER A 226 -6.22 -5.20 0.97
N THR A 227 -6.46 -4.95 2.26
CA THR A 227 -6.66 -6.02 3.25
C THR A 227 -7.97 -6.79 3.06
N LEU A 228 -9.00 -6.12 2.51
CA LEU A 228 -10.34 -6.66 2.25
C LEU A 228 -10.58 -7.04 0.79
N GLU A 229 -9.62 -6.81 -0.12
CA GLU A 229 -9.77 -7.21 -1.52
C GLU A 229 -9.87 -8.73 -1.63
N GLY A 230 -10.77 -9.19 -2.50
CA GLY A 230 -10.99 -10.62 -2.71
C GLY A 230 -11.69 -11.34 -1.54
N ARG A 231 -12.20 -10.61 -0.54
CA ARG A 231 -12.89 -11.18 0.65
C ARG A 231 -14.39 -10.87 0.61
N PRO A 232 -15.27 -11.88 0.38
CA PRO A 232 -16.71 -11.68 0.23
C PRO A 232 -17.37 -10.92 1.39
N SER A 233 -16.98 -11.20 2.63
CA SER A 233 -17.55 -10.54 3.81
C SER A 233 -17.08 -9.09 3.98
N GLY A 234 -16.18 -8.58 3.13
CA GLY A 234 -15.71 -7.19 3.16
C GLY A 234 -16.84 -6.17 2.98
N ILE A 235 -17.87 -6.50 2.19
CA ILE A 235 -19.07 -5.66 2.01
C ILE A 235 -19.86 -5.51 3.32
N ASN A 236 -19.78 -6.52 4.19
CA ASN A 236 -20.48 -6.58 5.47
C ASN A 236 -19.48 -6.69 6.64
N PHE A 237 -18.40 -5.91 6.56
CA PHE A 237 -17.27 -5.92 7.49
C PHE A 237 -17.69 -5.74 8.97
N GLU A 238 -18.66 -4.88 9.25
CA GLU A 238 -19.12 -4.63 10.63
C GLU A 238 -19.71 -5.88 11.31
N ARG A 239 -20.17 -6.87 10.53
CA ARG A 239 -20.73 -8.12 11.05
C ARG A 239 -19.75 -9.30 11.02
N SER A 240 -18.57 -9.15 10.41
CA SER A 240 -17.55 -10.20 10.34
C SER A 240 -16.46 -9.96 11.38
N THR A 241 -16.51 -10.70 12.50
CA THR A 241 -15.45 -10.65 13.52
C THR A 241 -14.12 -11.15 12.97
N GLU A 242 -14.17 -12.19 12.11
CA GLU A 242 -13.01 -12.73 11.41
C GLU A 242 -12.28 -11.64 10.62
N LEU A 243 -13.00 -10.83 9.83
CA LEU A 243 -12.37 -9.76 9.06
C LEU A 243 -11.91 -8.58 9.93
N GLN A 244 -12.62 -8.29 11.03
CA GLN A 244 -12.20 -7.26 11.98
C GLN A 244 -10.85 -7.62 12.64
N GLU A 245 -10.64 -8.90 12.95
CA GLU A 245 -9.35 -9.41 13.42
C GLU A 245 -8.32 -9.47 12.29
N TRP A 246 -8.74 -9.82 11.07
CA TRP A 246 -7.88 -9.85 9.89
C TRP A 246 -7.30 -8.48 9.52
N VAL A 247 -8.04 -7.38 9.68
CA VAL A 247 -7.48 -6.04 9.41
C VAL A 247 -6.64 -5.51 10.56
N THR A 248 -6.76 -6.10 11.76
CA THR A 248 -6.02 -5.65 12.95
C THR A 248 -4.54 -5.97 12.81
N ALA A 249 -3.67 -4.97 13.02
CA ALA A 249 -2.23 -5.17 13.17
C ALA A 249 -1.61 -4.18 14.18
N THR A 250 -0.59 -4.62 14.90
CA THR A 250 0.32 -3.80 15.74
C THR A 250 1.68 -3.61 15.09
N ASP A 251 2.07 -4.55 14.23
CA ASP A 251 3.36 -4.57 13.55
C ASP A 251 3.16 -5.12 12.13
N ILE A 252 3.94 -4.60 11.20
CA ILE A 252 4.02 -5.07 9.81
C ILE A 252 5.46 -5.45 9.53
N ARG A 253 5.67 -6.57 8.82
CA ARG A 253 6.99 -6.95 8.31
C ARG A 253 6.89 -7.28 6.85
N ILE A 254 7.79 -6.70 6.06
CA ILE A 254 7.96 -7.01 4.65
C ILE A 254 9.22 -7.84 4.53
N THR A 255 9.11 -9.04 3.96
CA THR A 255 10.22 -9.94 3.72
C THR A 255 10.46 -10.01 2.22
N LEU A 256 11.62 -9.55 1.78
CA LEU A 256 12.06 -9.54 0.38
C LEU A 256 12.85 -10.82 0.13
N ASP A 257 12.25 -11.79 -0.55
CA ASP A 257 12.72 -13.19 -0.61
C ASP A 257 13.54 -13.53 -1.86
N ARG A 258 13.19 -12.96 -3.02
CA ARG A 258 13.91 -13.20 -4.28
C ARG A 258 13.93 -11.97 -5.19
N LEU A 259 15.09 -11.63 -5.72
CA LEU A 259 15.22 -10.57 -6.73
C LEU A 259 14.74 -11.05 -8.09
N ASN A 260 14.10 -10.16 -8.84
CA ASN A 260 13.90 -10.36 -10.26
C ASN A 260 15.24 -10.22 -10.99
N THR A 261 15.48 -11.06 -12.01
CA THR A 261 16.69 -11.03 -12.82
C THR A 261 16.39 -11.17 -14.30
N PHE A 262 17.30 -10.71 -15.17
CA PHE A 262 17.24 -10.93 -16.61
C PHE A 262 17.93 -12.24 -17.05
N GLY A 263 18.54 -12.97 -16.12
CA GLY A 263 19.34 -14.17 -16.40
C GLY A 263 20.80 -13.88 -16.80
N ASP A 264 21.23 -12.62 -16.77
CA ASP A 264 22.62 -12.22 -17.05
C ASP A 264 23.56 -12.47 -15.86
N GLU A 265 23.02 -12.71 -14.67
CA GLU A 265 23.74 -13.06 -13.45
C GLU A 265 24.36 -14.47 -13.48
N LEU A 266 23.91 -15.34 -14.39
CA LEU A 266 24.32 -16.74 -14.47
C LEU A 266 25.82 -16.93 -14.69
N PHE A 267 26.50 -15.94 -15.26
CA PHE A 267 27.94 -15.97 -15.50
C PHE A 267 28.78 -15.46 -14.33
N GLY A 268 28.14 -14.96 -13.25
CA GLY A 268 28.81 -14.48 -12.05
C GLY A 268 29.64 -13.20 -12.26
N ASP A 269 29.35 -12.43 -13.31
CA ASP A 269 30.04 -11.16 -13.56
C ASP A 269 29.77 -10.19 -12.41
N ALA A 270 30.85 -9.69 -11.78
CA ALA A 270 30.73 -8.86 -10.58
C ALA A 270 29.94 -7.57 -10.83
N GLN A 271 30.02 -6.98 -12.04
CA GLN A 271 29.28 -5.77 -12.36
C GLN A 271 27.79 -6.07 -12.59
N VAL A 272 27.45 -7.25 -13.11
CA VAL A 272 26.07 -7.73 -13.19
C VAL A 272 25.48 -7.98 -11.82
N LEU A 273 26.18 -8.70 -10.95
CA LEU A 273 25.71 -8.98 -9.58
C LEU A 273 25.49 -7.69 -8.78
N ARG A 274 26.36 -6.68 -8.97
CA ARG A 274 26.20 -5.34 -8.38
C ARG A 274 25.04 -4.52 -8.92
N SER A 275 24.39 -4.97 -10.00
CA SER A 275 23.19 -4.29 -10.53
C SER A 275 21.86 -4.81 -9.99
N TYR A 276 21.89 -5.81 -9.12
CA TYR A 276 20.69 -6.38 -8.50
C TYR A 276 20.72 -6.11 -7.00
N PHE A 277 19.73 -5.37 -6.51
CA PHE A 277 19.53 -5.01 -5.10
C PHE A 277 18.07 -4.59 -4.92
N TYR A 278 17.62 -4.53 -3.67
CA TYR A 278 16.32 -3.95 -3.32
C TYR A 278 16.48 -2.47 -3.01
N ALA A 279 15.60 -1.64 -3.53
CA ALA A 279 15.50 -0.24 -3.12
C ALA A 279 14.03 0.20 -3.09
N ILE A 280 13.63 0.88 -2.01
CA ILE A 280 12.24 1.31 -1.76
C ILE A 280 12.25 2.78 -1.37
N SER A 281 11.46 3.59 -2.07
CA SER A 281 11.35 5.04 -1.90
C SER A 281 10.26 5.48 -0.91
N ASP A 282 9.25 4.64 -0.68
CA ASP A 282 8.13 4.96 0.22
C ASP A 282 7.40 3.68 0.67
N ILE A 283 7.09 3.61 1.96
CA ILE A 283 6.20 2.63 2.59
C ILE A 283 5.07 3.39 3.27
N ALA A 284 3.85 3.18 2.78
CA ALA A 284 2.65 3.77 3.36
C ALA A 284 1.71 2.68 3.88
N VAL A 285 1.29 2.81 5.14
CA VAL A 285 0.32 1.93 5.79
C VAL A 285 -0.95 2.72 6.06
N GLY A 286 -1.90 2.64 5.13
CA GLY A 286 -3.18 3.34 5.25
C GLY A 286 -4.07 2.66 6.28
N ALA A 287 -4.37 3.35 7.38
CA ALA A 287 -5.07 2.74 8.51
C ALA A 287 -5.86 3.74 9.36
N ARG A 288 -6.71 3.22 10.25
CA ARG A 288 -7.28 3.97 11.38
C ARG A 288 -6.83 3.35 12.69
N CYS A 289 -6.62 4.18 13.70
CA CYS A 289 -6.32 3.68 15.04
C CYS A 289 -7.51 2.85 15.54
N LYS A 290 -7.27 1.60 15.97
CA LYS A 290 -8.33 0.68 16.38
C LYS A 290 -8.91 1.10 17.73
N CYS A 291 -10.12 1.64 17.72
CA CYS A 291 -10.83 2.07 18.95
C CYS A 291 -12.23 1.44 19.08
N ASN A 292 -12.49 0.37 18.31
CA ASN A 292 -13.75 -0.38 18.34
C ASN A 292 -15.02 0.47 18.14
N GLY A 293 -14.90 1.65 17.52
CA GLY A 293 -16.03 2.54 17.31
C GLY A 293 -16.39 3.45 18.51
N HIS A 294 -15.55 3.49 19.54
CA HIS A 294 -15.76 4.23 20.80
C HIS A 294 -14.76 5.37 21.06
N ALA A 295 -13.99 5.80 20.06
CA ALA A 295 -13.20 7.02 20.16
C ALA A 295 -13.09 7.71 18.79
N SER A 296 -13.06 9.04 18.79
CA SER A 296 -12.88 9.88 17.59
C SER A 296 -11.41 10.22 17.32
N LYS A 297 -10.49 9.91 18.24
CA LYS A 297 -9.05 10.17 18.10
C LYS A 297 -8.20 9.27 18.99
N CYS A 298 -6.94 9.13 18.63
CA CYS A 298 -5.90 8.53 19.48
C CYS A 298 -4.95 9.63 19.97
N VAL A 299 -4.49 9.48 21.20
CA VAL A 299 -3.63 10.46 21.87
C VAL A 299 -2.33 9.79 22.31
N PRO A 300 -1.20 10.51 22.33
CA PRO A 300 0.04 10.01 22.90
C PRO A 300 -0.14 9.64 24.38
N SER A 301 0.44 8.52 24.76
CA SER A 301 0.50 8.01 26.11
C SER A 301 1.90 7.45 26.37
N THR A 302 2.25 7.27 27.65
CA THR A 302 3.52 6.65 28.04
C THR A 302 3.21 5.27 28.58
N GLY A 303 3.83 4.24 27.99
CA GLY A 303 3.75 2.86 28.46
C GLY A 303 4.39 2.69 29.85
N MET A 304 4.14 1.56 30.49
CA MET A 304 4.71 1.26 31.82
C MET A 304 6.25 1.18 31.81
N ASN A 305 6.84 0.93 30.64
CA ASN A 305 8.28 0.91 30.36
C ASN A 305 8.86 2.29 29.99
N GLY A 306 8.05 3.35 29.97
CA GLY A 306 8.49 4.69 29.57
C GLY A 306 8.44 4.96 28.06
N GLU A 307 8.04 3.97 27.25
CA GLU A 307 7.96 4.16 25.80
C GLU A 307 6.73 4.98 25.39
N ARG A 308 6.92 5.86 24.41
CA ARG A 308 5.81 6.62 23.81
C ARG A 308 4.97 5.67 22.97
N ARG A 309 3.68 5.57 23.30
CA ARG A 309 2.66 4.79 22.58
C ARG A 309 1.46 5.66 22.25
N LEU A 310 0.60 5.19 21.36
CA LEU A 310 -0.72 5.80 21.15
C LEU A 310 -1.77 4.99 21.92
N VAL A 311 -2.82 5.64 22.41
CA VAL A 311 -4.02 5.00 22.97
C VAL A 311 -5.26 5.75 22.53
N CYS A 312 -6.40 5.08 22.50
CA CYS A 312 -7.67 5.72 22.19
C CYS A 312 -8.11 6.68 23.30
N GLU A 313 -8.68 7.84 22.94
CA GLU A 313 -9.40 8.70 23.90
C GLU A 313 -10.84 8.16 24.05
N CYS A 314 -10.99 7.10 24.84
CA CYS A 314 -12.22 6.33 24.92
C CYS A 314 -13.44 7.13 25.40
N ARG A 315 -14.58 6.86 24.77
CA ARG A 315 -15.93 7.38 25.06
C ARG A 315 -16.89 6.21 25.31
N HIS A 316 -18.20 6.47 25.37
CA HIS A 316 -19.22 5.42 25.54
C HIS A 316 -18.99 4.53 26.79
N ASN A 317 -18.41 5.14 27.83
CA ASN A 317 -18.02 4.51 29.09
C ASN A 317 -17.08 3.29 28.93
N THR A 318 -16.28 3.29 27.86
CA THR A 318 -15.26 2.27 27.58
C THR A 318 -13.90 2.67 28.12
N ASP A 319 -13.03 1.68 28.29
CA ASP A 319 -11.68 1.79 28.80
C ASP A 319 -10.76 0.81 28.04
N GLY A 320 -9.45 0.89 28.28
CA GLY A 320 -8.42 0.11 27.61
C GLY A 320 -7.78 0.87 26.44
N PRO A 321 -6.61 0.40 25.95
CA PRO A 321 -5.87 1.08 24.88
C PRO A 321 -6.66 1.15 23.57
N ASP A 322 -7.55 0.19 23.34
CA ASP A 322 -8.37 0.05 22.12
C ASP A 322 -9.87 0.28 22.41
N CYS A 323 -10.24 0.76 23.60
CA CYS A 323 -11.64 0.85 24.05
C CYS A 323 -12.36 -0.50 24.03
N ASP A 324 -11.66 -1.54 24.47
CA ASP A 324 -12.00 -2.97 24.35
C ASP A 324 -12.65 -3.56 25.63
N LYS A 325 -12.90 -2.72 26.63
CA LYS A 325 -13.58 -3.10 27.87
C LYS A 325 -14.41 -1.93 28.40
N CYS A 326 -15.28 -2.20 29.37
CA CYS A 326 -16.02 -1.16 30.06
C CYS A 326 -15.21 -0.56 31.22
N LEU A 327 -15.53 0.67 31.61
CA LEU A 327 -15.02 1.28 32.84
C LEU A 327 -15.46 0.48 34.09
N PRO A 328 -14.70 0.50 35.21
CA PRO A 328 -14.95 -0.34 36.41
C PRO A 328 -16.32 -0.26 37.10
N LEU A 329 -17.27 0.56 36.64
CA LEU A 329 -18.64 0.67 37.20
C LEU A 329 -19.75 0.55 36.13
N TYR A 330 -19.39 0.39 34.86
CA TYR A 330 -20.34 0.31 33.74
C TYR A 330 -20.43 -1.13 33.23
N ASN A 331 -20.97 -2.02 34.07
CA ASN A 331 -20.98 -3.46 33.84
C ASN A 331 -22.40 -4.06 33.75
N ASP A 332 -23.44 -3.23 33.52
CA ASP A 332 -24.83 -3.69 33.40
C ASP A 332 -25.03 -4.56 32.15
N VAL A 333 -24.19 -4.35 31.12
CA VAL A 333 -24.16 -5.13 29.88
C VAL A 333 -22.73 -5.51 29.51
N LYS A 334 -22.57 -6.66 28.84
CA LYS A 334 -21.26 -7.06 28.29
C LYS A 334 -20.83 -6.07 27.20
N TRP A 335 -19.55 -5.70 27.24
CA TRP A 335 -18.92 -4.88 26.20
C TRP A 335 -19.12 -5.47 24.79
N LYS A 336 -19.34 -4.59 23.81
CA LYS A 336 -19.38 -4.93 22.38
C LYS A 336 -18.88 -3.75 21.57
N ARG A 337 -18.26 -4.04 20.42
CA ARG A 337 -17.88 -3.04 19.39
C ARG A 337 -19.09 -2.23 18.92
N ALA A 338 -18.92 -0.93 18.68
CA ALA A 338 -19.95 -0.11 18.05
C ALA A 338 -20.10 -0.44 16.55
N THR A 339 -21.35 -0.47 16.10
CA THR A 339 -21.75 -0.65 14.70
C THR A 339 -22.45 0.61 14.18
N SER A 340 -22.71 0.66 12.87
CA SER A 340 -23.48 1.76 12.27
C SER A 340 -24.92 1.89 12.81
N THR A 341 -25.49 0.81 13.36
CA THR A 341 -26.86 0.78 13.89
C THR A 341 -26.93 0.79 15.41
N GLU A 342 -25.94 0.20 16.08
CA GLU A 342 -25.90 0.04 17.54
C GLU A 342 -24.58 0.54 18.09
N VAL A 343 -24.62 1.56 18.95
CA VAL A 343 -23.40 2.17 19.52
C VAL A 343 -22.76 1.30 20.59
N ASN A 344 -23.56 0.45 21.24
CA ASN A 344 -23.07 -0.48 22.26
C ASN A 344 -22.26 0.19 23.38
N GLU A 345 -22.74 1.35 23.87
CA GLU A 345 -22.14 1.99 25.03
C GLU A 345 -22.27 1.12 26.29
N CYS A 346 -21.23 1.15 27.12
CA CYS A 346 -21.26 0.48 28.42
C CYS A 346 -22.23 1.24 29.35
N LYS A 347 -22.95 0.47 30.17
CA LYS A 347 -24.00 0.96 31.07
C LYS A 347 -23.69 0.63 32.51
#